data_AF-A0A7Y9IQP8-F1
#
_entry.id   AF-A0A7Y9IQP8-F1
#
_cell.length_a   1.000
_cell.length_b   1.000
_cell.length_c   1.000
_cell.angle_alpha   90.00
_cell.angle_beta   90.00
_cell.angle_gamma   90.00
#
_symmetry.space_group_name_H-M   'P 1'
#
loop_
_entity.id
_entity.type
_entity.pdbx_description
1 polymer ?
#
loop_
_entity_poly.entity_id
_entity_poly.type
_entity_poly.pdbx_seq_one_letter_code
_entity_poly.pdbx_strand_id
1 'polypeptide(L)'
;MALDAAARSLQEEQGKQAVIVEGGPGTLTAPPGVELVQLAPGCVCCVGQLPLRVTVARMLRLVKPARLWIEISQAEHLPELLRQLDGPGFAGAIDLQDAPLNE
;
A
#
# COMPACT_ATOMS: atom_id res chain seq x y z
N MET A 1 21.60 21.52 2.13
CA MET A 1 22.33 20.99 3.30
C MET A 1 21.51 21.02 4.60
N ALA A 2 21.17 22.18 5.18
CA ALA A 2 20.35 22.21 6.42
C ALA A 2 18.89 21.75 6.20
N LEU A 3 18.29 22.11 5.06
CA LEU A 3 16.94 21.65 4.69
C LEU A 3 16.88 20.15 4.39
N ASP A 4 17.89 19.58 3.73
CA ASP A 4 17.91 18.14 3.40
C ASP A 4 18.01 17.26 4.65
N ALA A 5 18.76 17.71 5.67
CA ALA A 5 18.85 17.04 6.95
C ALA A 5 17.50 17.06 7.69
N ALA A 6 16.83 18.22 7.73
CA ALA A 6 15.50 18.34 8.33
C ALA A 6 14.44 17.48 7.62
N ALA A 7 14.44 17.47 6.27
CA ALA A 7 13.55 16.63 5.48
C ALA A 7 13.77 15.13 5.75
N ARG A 8 15.03 14.70 5.83
CA ARG A 8 15.38 13.33 6.15
C ARG A 8 14.97 12.92 7.56
N SER A 9 15.14 13.79 8.55
CA SER A 9 14.70 13.53 9.92
C SER A 9 13.17 13.42 10.03
N LEU A 10 12.42 14.27 9.32
CA LEU A 10 10.95 14.15 9.24
C LEU A 10 10.51 12.83 8.59
N GLN A 11 11.22 12.37 7.55
CA GLN A 11 10.96 11.08 6.92
C GLN A 11 11.30 9.89 7.84
N GLU A 12 12.37 10.01 8.64
CA GLU A 12 12.74 9.01 9.65
C GLU A 12 11.68 8.91 10.76
N GLU A 13 11.11 10.04 11.20
CA GLU A 13 10.02 10.07 12.19
C GLU A 13 8.69 9.53 11.66
N GLN A 14 8.39 9.71 10.37
CA GLN A 14 7.16 9.19 9.74
C GLN A 14 7.20 7.67 9.46
N GLY A 15 8.37 7.04 9.64
CA GLY A 15 8.57 5.62 9.37
C GLY A 15 8.48 5.26 7.88
N LYS A 16 8.89 4.04 7.55
CA LYS A 16 8.84 3.54 6.16
C LYS A 16 7.40 3.52 5.66
N GLN A 17 7.18 4.02 4.45
CA GLN A 17 5.88 3.96 3.79
C GLN A 17 5.90 2.85 2.73
N ALA A 18 4.75 2.24 2.47
CA ALA A 18 4.58 1.34 1.34
C ALA A 18 3.33 1.72 0.54
N VAL A 19 3.40 1.57 -0.78
CA VAL A 19 2.30 1.85 -1.70
C VAL A 19 2.14 0.64 -2.63
N ILE A 20 0.91 0.16 -2.73
CA ILE A 20 0.49 -0.79 -3.76
C ILE A 20 -0.41 -0.03 -4.72
N VAL A 21 -0.11 -0.09 -6.02
CA VAL A 21 -0.91 0.52 -7.07
C VAL A 21 -1.50 -0.59 -7.93
N GLU A 22 -2.82 -0.64 -8.06
CA GLU A 22 -3.46 -1.50 -9.04
C GLU A 22 -3.41 -0.85 -10.42
N GLY A 23 -2.73 -1.50 -11.35
CA GLY A 23 -2.56 -1.02 -12.71
C GLY A 23 -1.42 -0.02 -12.87
N GLY A 24 -1.62 0.93 -13.77
CA GLY A 24 -0.58 1.87 -14.20
C GLY A 24 0.41 1.27 -15.22
N PRO A 25 1.42 2.05 -15.63
CA PRO A 25 2.30 1.68 -16.75
C PRO A 25 3.36 0.62 -16.43
N GLY A 26 3.43 0.12 -15.18
CA GLY A 26 4.51 -0.75 -14.70
C GLY A 26 5.87 -0.06 -14.54
N THR A 27 5.93 1.25 -14.77
CA THR A 27 7.15 2.07 -14.75
C THR A 27 7.11 3.19 -13.71
N LEU A 28 6.16 3.14 -12.78
CA LEU A 28 6.08 4.14 -11.71
C LEU A 28 7.30 4.02 -10.80
N THR A 29 7.74 5.17 -10.31
CA THR A 29 8.83 5.27 -9.33
C THR A 29 8.32 5.94 -8.07
N ALA A 30 8.92 5.59 -6.94
CA ALA A 30 8.59 6.15 -5.65
C ALA A 30 9.71 7.05 -5.15
N PRO A 31 9.40 8.09 -4.35
CA PRO A 31 10.43 8.87 -3.69
C PRO A 31 11.20 8.01 -2.66
N PRO A 32 12.40 8.45 -2.24
CA PRO A 32 13.16 7.74 -1.22
C PRO A 32 12.35 7.53 0.06
N GLY A 33 12.45 6.32 0.64
CA GLY A 33 11.72 5.95 1.86
C GLY A 33 10.32 5.37 1.63
N VAL A 34 9.89 5.25 0.36
CA VAL A 34 8.63 4.63 -0.03
C VAL A 34 8.90 3.36 -0.82
N GLU A 35 8.40 2.22 -0.35
CA GLU A 35 8.36 0.99 -1.14
C GLU A 35 7.14 1.01 -2.06
N LEU A 36 7.31 0.71 -3.36
CA LEU A 36 6.22 0.71 -4.33
C LEU A 36 6.13 -0.63 -5.05
N VAL A 37 4.92 -1.17 -5.13
CA VAL A 37 4.60 -2.32 -5.99
C VAL A 37 3.41 -2.00 -6.88
N GLN A 38 3.55 -2.29 -8.17
CA GLN A 38 2.43 -2.26 -9.11
C GLN A 38 1.89 -3.66 -9.33
N LEU A 39 0.59 -3.83 -9.13
CA LEU A 39 -0.14 -5.05 -9.48
C LEU A 39 -0.80 -4.87 -10.84
N ALA A 40 -1.04 -5.98 -11.55
CA ALA A 40 -1.83 -5.93 -12.78
C ALA A 40 -3.30 -5.56 -12.47
N PRO A 41 -4.04 -4.99 -13.45
CA PRO A 41 -5.48 -4.74 -13.29
C PRO A 41 -6.25 -6.01 -12.91
N GLY A 42 -7.21 -5.89 -12.00
CA GLY A 42 -8.05 -6.99 -11.50
C GLY A 42 -7.38 -7.86 -10.43
N CYS A 43 -6.15 -7.55 -10.03
CA CYS A 43 -5.45 -8.28 -8.98
C CYS A 43 -6.03 -8.06 -7.57
N VAL A 44 -6.87 -7.04 -7.36
CA VAL A 44 -7.34 -6.71 -6.00
C VAL A 44 -8.64 -7.42 -5.60
N CYS A 45 -9.43 -7.95 -6.55
CA CYS A 45 -10.82 -8.37 -6.28
C CYS A 45 -11.25 -9.70 -6.95
N CYS A 46 -10.87 -9.97 -8.21
CA CYS A 46 -11.49 -11.03 -9.03
C CYS A 46 -10.71 -12.36 -9.01
N VAL A 47 -9.68 -12.48 -9.87
CA VAL A 47 -8.85 -13.70 -10.04
C VAL A 47 -7.52 -13.58 -9.26
N GLY A 48 -7.12 -12.36 -8.90
CA GLY A 48 -5.82 -12.08 -8.31
C GLY A 48 -5.78 -11.87 -6.79
N GLN A 49 -6.79 -12.35 -6.06
CA GLN A 49 -6.81 -12.28 -4.59
C GLN A 49 -5.49 -12.77 -3.95
N LEU A 50 -4.86 -13.79 -4.53
CA LEU A 50 -3.58 -14.30 -4.07
C LEU A 50 -2.42 -13.29 -4.29
N PRO A 51 -2.19 -12.75 -5.51
CA PRO A 51 -1.26 -11.64 -5.72
C PRO A 51 -1.38 -10.50 -4.71
N LEU A 52 -2.58 -9.96 -4.48
CA LEU A 52 -2.79 -8.91 -3.48
C LEU A 52 -2.38 -9.39 -2.09
N ARG A 53 -2.93 -10.52 -1.62
CA ARG A 53 -2.67 -11.03 -0.27
C ARG A 53 -1.19 -11.32 -0.03
N VAL A 54 -0.51 -11.92 -1.00
CA VAL A 54 0.93 -12.19 -0.91
C VAL A 54 1.72 -10.88 -0.86
N THR A 55 1.33 -9.89 -1.67
CA THR A 55 1.99 -8.58 -1.71
C THR A 55 1.84 -7.86 -0.38
N VAL A 56 0.62 -7.74 0.14
CA VAL A 56 0.34 -7.14 1.46
C VAL A 56 1.11 -7.88 2.56
N ALA A 57 1.03 -9.21 2.61
CA ALA A 57 1.74 -9.99 3.62
C ALA A 57 3.26 -9.81 3.55
N ARG A 58 3.85 -9.72 2.35
CA ARG A 58 5.27 -9.45 2.17
C ARG A 58 5.65 -8.04 2.61
N MET A 59 4.84 -7.03 2.26
CA MET A 59 5.05 -5.65 2.71
C MET A 59 5.07 -5.58 4.24
N LEU A 60 4.05 -6.13 4.90
CA LEU A 60 3.95 -6.12 6.36
C LEU A 60 5.11 -6.84 7.04
N ARG A 61 5.59 -7.95 6.47
CA ARG A 61 6.66 -8.76 7.09
C ARG A 61 8.07 -8.24 6.81
N LEU A 62 8.34 -7.83 5.57
CA LEU A 62 9.69 -7.50 5.11
C LEU A 62 9.97 -6.00 5.18
N VAL A 63 9.02 -5.18 4.74
CA VAL A 63 9.17 -3.71 4.74
C VAL A 63 8.82 -3.14 6.11
N LYS A 64 7.82 -3.73 6.78
CA LYS A 64 7.25 -3.27 8.06
C LYS A 64 6.90 -1.78 8.01
N PRO A 65 6.05 -1.36 7.04
CA PRO A 65 5.74 0.04 6.87
C PRO A 65 4.93 0.55 8.08
N ALA A 66 5.17 1.81 8.45
CA ALA A 66 4.32 2.54 9.38
C ALA A 66 2.93 2.79 8.76
N ARG A 67 2.85 2.86 7.43
CA ARG A 67 1.60 3.00 6.70
C ARG A 67 1.68 2.34 5.32
N LEU A 68 0.65 1.58 4.98
CA LEU A 68 0.47 0.95 3.69
C LEU A 68 -0.71 1.61 2.98
N TRP A 69 -0.45 2.15 1.79
CA TRP A 69 -1.46 2.71 0.90
C TRP A 69 -1.77 1.72 -0.21
N ILE A 70 -3.05 1.60 -0.56
CA ILE A 70 -3.49 0.78 -1.69
C ILE A 70 -4.33 1.68 -2.58
N GLU A 71 -3.78 2.02 -3.74
CA GLU A 71 -4.49 2.74 -4.78
C GLU A 71 -5.16 1.74 -5.71
N ILE A 72 -6.47 1.92 -5.92
CA ILE A 72 -7.27 1.11 -6.83
C ILE A 72 -7.79 1.98 -7.95
N SER A 73 -7.59 1.51 -9.19
CA SER A 73 -7.98 2.27 -10.39
C SER A 73 -9.49 2.50 -10.48
N GLN A 74 -10.30 1.60 -9.91
CA GLN A 74 -11.76 1.64 -10.00
C GLN A 74 -12.41 1.33 -8.64
N ALA A 75 -13.44 2.10 -8.28
CA ALA A 75 -14.09 2.00 -6.97
C ALA A 75 -14.98 0.75 -6.83
N GLU A 76 -15.41 0.16 -7.96
CA GLU A 76 -16.26 -1.04 -7.98
C GLU A 76 -15.64 -2.23 -7.21
N HIS A 77 -14.31 -2.22 -7.03
CA HIS A 77 -13.57 -3.28 -6.35
C HIS A 77 -13.34 -3.05 -4.85
N LEU A 78 -13.64 -1.83 -4.36
CA LEU A 78 -13.37 -1.44 -2.98
C LEU A 78 -14.04 -2.36 -1.93
N PRO A 79 -15.32 -2.75 -2.06
CA PRO A 79 -15.97 -3.58 -1.04
C PRO A 79 -15.29 -4.94 -0.85
N GLU A 80 -14.88 -5.57 -1.94
CA GLU A 80 -14.21 -6.88 -1.91
C GLU A 80 -12.77 -6.76 -1.42
N LEU A 81 -12.07 -5.68 -1.76
CA LEU A 81 -10.75 -5.38 -1.20
C LEU A 81 -10.82 -5.23 0.34
N LEU A 82 -11.74 -4.39 0.83
CA LEU A 82 -11.92 -4.17 2.26
C LEU A 82 -12.26 -5.47 2.99
N ARG A 83 -13.17 -6.29 2.42
CA ARG A 83 -13.51 -7.61 2.96
C ARG A 83 -12.30 -8.55 3.07
N GLN A 84 -11.37 -8.50 2.10
CA GLN A 84 -10.14 -9.30 2.15
C GLN A 84 -9.17 -8.79 3.20
N LEU A 85 -9.03 -7.47 3.35
CA LEU A 85 -8.14 -6.83 4.33
C LEU A 85 -8.64 -6.96 5.77
N ASP A 86 -9.95 -6.98 5.98
CA ASP A 86 -10.58 -7.25 7.28
C ASP A 86 -10.66 -8.76 7.60
N GLY A 87 -10.25 -9.60 6.64
CA GLY A 87 -10.27 -11.05 6.79
C GLY A 87 -9.25 -11.59 7.81
N PRO A 88 -9.39 -12.86 8.23
CA PRO A 88 -8.54 -13.49 9.25
C PRO A 88 -7.04 -13.56 8.88
N GLY A 89 -6.69 -13.35 7.61
CA GLY A 89 -5.29 -13.29 7.17
C GLY A 89 -4.54 -12.04 7.62
N PHE A 90 -5.25 -10.97 7.95
CA PHE A 90 -4.68 -9.67 8.34
C PHE A 90 -5.29 -9.09 9.62
N ALA A 91 -6.25 -9.79 10.24
CA ALA A 91 -6.82 -9.42 11.53
C ALA A 91 -5.73 -9.11 12.56
N GLY A 92 -5.76 -7.88 13.10
CA GLY A 92 -4.80 -7.39 14.09
C GLY A 92 -3.39 -7.08 13.55
N ALA A 93 -3.12 -7.31 12.26
CA ALA A 93 -1.85 -6.96 11.63
C ALA A 93 -1.87 -5.55 11.01
N ILE A 94 -3.06 -5.04 10.69
CA ILE A 94 -3.28 -3.70 10.14
C ILE A 94 -4.45 -3.05 10.87
N ASP A 95 -4.37 -1.73 11.04
CA ASP A 95 -5.51 -0.87 11.35
C ASP A 95 -6.02 -0.31 10.03
N LEU A 96 -7.19 -0.76 9.59
CA LEU A 96 -7.74 -0.42 8.27
C LEU A 96 -8.47 0.92 8.33
N GLN A 97 -8.13 1.82 7.41
CA GLN A 97 -8.74 3.13 7.25
C GLN A 97 -9.24 3.25 5.80
N ASP A 98 -10.52 3.49 5.58
CA ASP A 98 -11.18 3.57 4.26
C ASP A 98 -11.47 5.01 3.81
N ALA A 99 -10.75 5.99 4.35
CA ALA A 99 -10.91 7.39 3.96
C ALA A 99 -10.40 7.62 2.52
N PRO A 100 -11.17 8.31 1.66
CA PRO A 100 -10.68 8.71 0.34
C PRO A 100 -9.45 9.61 0.48
N LEU A 101 -8.44 9.41 -0.36
CA LEU A 101 -7.20 10.19 -0.37
C LEU A 101 -7.36 11.66 -0.83
N ASN A 102 -8.60 12.14 -0.95
CA ASN A 102 -8.94 13.45 -1.50
C ASN A 102 -9.74 14.26 -0.47
N GLU A 103 -9.17 15.39 -0.05
CA GLU A 103 -9.91 16.63 0.20
C GLU A 103 -9.78 17.53 -1.03
#